data_AF-A0A0G1B8P6-F1
#
_entry.id   AF-A0A0G1B8P6-F1
#
_cell.length_a   1.000
_cell.length_b   1.000
_cell.length_c   1.000
_cell.angle_alpha   90.00
_cell.angle_beta   90.00
_cell.angle_gamma   90.00
#
_symmetry.space_group_name_H-M   'P 1'
#
loop_
_entity.id
_entity.type
_entity.pdbx_description
1 polymer ?
#
loop_
_entity_poly.entity_id
_entity_poly.type
_entity_poly.pdbx_seq_one_letter_code
_entity_poly.pdbx_strand_id
1 'polypeptide(L)'
;MGFGEWEILHSPIPPGNDLAMNGYHQQILEEINRVARGNSPVSGRFDPGKYMGTTKPCINITNPQTREVLKSWVKEHKDISLPELLGMLGSTFTGISHTERSLGGKILEYLPKQRQEINPKYLDKWLTGVEGWGEVDSLCQSTFEAKEMLVKWLEWEKLLKKFVGDKDIHKRRASLVLLTKPVFGFSL
;
A
#
# COMPACT_ATOMS: atom_id res chain seq x y z
N MET A 1 28.75 -41.69 5.09
CA MET A 1 27.97 -40.94 6.10
C MET A 1 28.67 -39.61 6.29
N GLY A 2 28.12 -38.42 6.04
CA GLY A 2 26.82 -38.01 5.53
C GLY A 2 26.89 -36.53 5.13
N PHE A 3 26.05 -36.19 4.16
CA PHE A 3 25.42 -34.89 3.83
C PHE A 3 26.25 -33.61 3.74
N GLY A 4 26.25 -33.04 2.53
CA GLY A 4 26.70 -31.69 2.23
C GLY A 4 25.73 -30.62 2.76
N GLU A 5 26.33 -29.52 3.19
CA GLU A 5 25.62 -28.29 3.56
C GLU A 5 25.56 -27.36 2.34
N TRP A 6 24.34 -27.07 1.93
CA TRP A 6 24.02 -25.97 1.03
C TRP A 6 24.06 -24.68 1.84
N GLU A 7 25.16 -23.91 1.75
CA GLU A 7 25.16 -22.52 2.20
C GLU A 7 24.32 -21.68 1.23
N ILE A 8 23.11 -21.36 1.68
CA ILE A 8 22.17 -20.47 1.03
C ILE A 8 22.78 -19.07 1.00
N LEU A 9 23.03 -18.57 -0.22
CA LEU A 9 23.27 -17.15 -0.55
C LEU A 9 22.15 -16.26 0.03
N HIS A 10 22.29 -15.86 1.29
CA HIS A 10 21.59 -14.74 1.86
C HIS A 10 22.39 -13.49 1.46
N SER A 11 22.00 -12.87 0.34
CA SER A 11 22.42 -11.48 0.10
C SER A 11 21.92 -10.63 1.27
N PRO A 12 22.80 -9.95 2.02
CA PRO A 12 22.38 -9.07 3.10
C PRO A 12 21.65 -7.87 2.48
N ILE A 13 20.43 -7.62 2.94
CA ILE A 13 19.77 -6.32 2.75
C ILE A 13 20.65 -5.29 3.48
N PRO A 14 21.13 -4.24 2.80
CA PRO A 14 22.01 -3.29 3.45
C PRO A 14 21.26 -2.54 4.57
N PRO A 15 21.91 -2.28 5.71
CA PRO A 15 21.32 -1.55 6.82
C PRO A 15 21.15 -0.07 6.47
N GLY A 16 20.21 0.57 7.17
CA GLY A 16 19.70 1.93 6.96
C GLY A 16 20.67 2.94 6.34
N ASN A 17 20.25 3.47 5.19
CA ASN A 17 20.57 4.84 4.79
C ASN A 17 19.35 5.69 5.16
N ASP A 18 19.55 6.96 5.50
CA ASP A 18 18.54 8.00 5.30
C ASP A 18 18.04 7.89 3.86
N LEU A 19 16.94 7.17 3.64
CA LEU A 19 16.38 6.98 2.31
C LEU A 19 15.70 8.30 1.96
N ALA A 20 16.41 9.16 1.23
CA ALA A 20 15.83 10.31 0.57
C ALA A 20 14.47 9.90 -0.03
N MET A 21 13.42 10.65 0.33
CA MET A 21 12.06 10.39 -0.12
C MET A 21 12.06 10.22 -1.64
N ASN A 22 11.34 9.21 -2.14
CA ASN A 22 11.24 9.00 -3.59
C ASN A 22 10.66 10.26 -4.26
N GLY A 23 11.23 10.70 -5.38
CA GLY A 23 10.82 11.95 -6.04
C GLY A 23 9.33 12.00 -6.42
N TYR A 24 8.74 10.90 -6.86
CA TYR A 24 7.31 10.84 -7.15
C TYR A 24 6.46 10.88 -5.87
N HIS A 25 6.90 10.21 -4.80
CA HIS A 25 6.25 10.33 -3.50
C HIS A 25 6.26 11.78 -3.02
N GLN A 26 7.42 12.44 -3.08
CA GLN A 26 7.57 13.84 -2.70
C GLN A 26 6.64 14.75 -3.52
N GLN A 27 6.62 14.59 -4.84
CA GLN A 27 5.76 15.37 -5.74
C GLN A 27 4.26 15.27 -5.37
N ILE A 28 3.77 14.03 -5.16
CA ILE A 28 2.37 13.80 -4.78
C ILE A 28 2.08 14.41 -3.39
N LEU A 29 3.00 14.23 -2.44
CA LEU A 29 2.83 14.74 -1.07
C LEU A 29 2.84 16.27 -1.02
N GLU A 30 3.70 16.93 -1.80
CA GLU A 30 3.71 18.38 -1.94
C GLU A 30 2.38 18.91 -2.47
N GLU A 31 1.81 18.25 -3.48
CA GLU A 31 0.52 18.62 -4.05
C GLU A 31 -0.64 18.38 -3.07
N ILE A 32 -0.63 17.25 -2.34
CA ILE A 32 -1.58 16.98 -1.25
C ILE A 32 -1.52 18.07 -0.19
N ASN A 33 -0.32 18.45 0.25
CA ASN A 33 -0.14 19.50 1.24
C ASN A 33 -0.61 20.86 0.70
N ARG A 34 -0.36 21.14 -0.58
CA ARG A 34 -0.85 22.36 -1.24
C ARG A 34 -2.38 22.44 -1.20
N VAL A 35 -3.07 21.35 -1.54
CA VAL A 35 -4.55 21.27 -1.50
C VAL A 35 -5.06 21.34 -0.05
N ALA A 36 -4.42 20.62 0.88
CA ALA A 36 -4.82 20.58 2.29
C ALA A 36 -4.74 21.95 2.98
N ARG A 37 -3.78 22.81 2.59
CA ARG A 37 -3.68 24.19 3.10
C ARG A 37 -4.90 25.06 2.75
N GLY A 38 -5.64 24.72 1.69
CA GLY A 38 -6.88 25.41 1.33
C GLY A 38 -8.11 24.94 2.11
N ASN A 39 -8.00 23.86 2.88
CA ASN A 39 -9.13 23.32 3.62
C ASN A 39 -9.35 24.07 4.93
N SER A 40 -10.61 24.22 5.31
CA SER A 40 -10.96 24.70 6.65
C SER A 40 -10.41 23.74 7.72
N PRO A 41 -10.06 24.25 8.92
CA PRO A 41 -9.62 23.40 10.02
C PRO A 41 -10.62 22.28 10.32
N VAL A 42 -10.10 21.09 10.63
CA VAL A 42 -10.95 19.94 11.01
C VAL A 42 -11.77 20.33 12.23
N SER A 43 -13.10 20.17 12.15
CA SER A 43 -13.95 20.43 13.31
C SER A 43 -13.57 19.47 14.44
N GLY A 44 -13.46 19.95 15.68
CA GLY A 44 -13.14 19.10 16.84
C GLY A 44 -14.16 18.00 17.16
N ARG A 45 -15.25 17.90 16.39
CA ARG A 45 -16.27 16.85 16.51
C ARG A 45 -15.86 15.52 15.87
N PHE A 46 -14.88 15.52 14.96
CA PHE A 46 -14.41 14.32 14.28
C PHE A 46 -12.89 14.20 14.38
N ASP A 47 -12.43 13.04 14.84
CA ASP A 47 -11.02 12.69 14.97
C ASP A 47 -10.69 11.60 13.93
N PRO A 48 -10.02 11.95 12.82
CA PRO A 48 -9.67 11.00 11.78
C PRO A 48 -8.77 9.86 12.27
N GLY A 49 -7.86 10.13 13.21
CA GLY A 49 -6.94 9.12 13.75
C GLY A 49 -7.69 8.05 14.53
N LYS A 50 -8.57 8.47 15.45
CA LYS A 50 -9.46 7.54 16.19
C LYS A 50 -10.37 6.75 15.27
N TYR A 51 -10.96 7.41 14.27
CA TYR A 51 -11.84 6.74 13.32
C TYR A 51 -11.09 5.65 12.55
N MET A 52 -9.90 5.94 12.02
CA MET A 52 -9.09 5.00 11.23
C MET A 52 -8.34 3.96 12.09
N GLY A 53 -8.26 4.18 13.39
CA GLY A 53 -7.53 3.34 14.35
C GLY A 53 -6.01 3.53 14.31
N THR A 54 -5.54 4.72 13.94
CA THR A 54 -4.11 5.04 13.79
C THR A 54 -3.71 6.15 14.75
N THR A 55 -2.47 6.09 15.25
CA THR A 55 -1.87 7.18 16.03
C THR A 55 -1.06 8.14 15.15
N LYS A 56 -0.87 7.78 13.88
CA LYS A 56 -0.11 8.59 12.93
C LYS A 56 -0.85 9.89 12.59
N PRO A 57 -0.13 10.97 12.26
CA PRO A 57 -0.74 12.19 11.76
C PRO A 57 -1.62 11.93 10.53
N CYS A 58 -2.74 12.64 10.44
CA CYS A 58 -3.62 12.63 9.28
C CYS A 58 -3.58 14.01 8.62
N ILE A 59 -3.25 14.06 7.33
CA ILE A 59 -3.30 15.31 6.57
C ILE A 59 -4.77 15.67 6.35
N ASN A 60 -5.12 16.95 6.52
CA ASN A 60 -6.47 17.48 6.33
C ASN A 60 -6.82 17.55 4.84
N ILE A 61 -6.97 16.40 4.18
CA ILE A 61 -7.39 16.26 2.79
C ILE A 61 -8.52 15.24 2.69
N THR A 62 -9.50 15.54 1.84
CA THR A 62 -10.63 14.64 1.62
C THR A 62 -10.30 13.56 0.60
N ASN A 63 -11.06 12.45 0.61
CA ASN A 63 -10.93 11.40 -0.40
C ASN A 63 -11.14 11.93 -1.84
N PRO A 64 -12.16 12.75 -2.15
CA PRO A 64 -12.30 13.36 -3.48
C PRO A 64 -11.08 14.17 -3.91
N GLN A 65 -10.54 15.03 -3.03
CA GLN A 65 -9.34 15.81 -3.32
C GLN A 65 -8.14 14.90 -3.59
N THR A 66 -7.94 13.87 -2.77
CA THR A 66 -6.87 12.88 -2.96
C THR A 66 -6.98 12.21 -4.33
N ARG A 67 -8.20 11.83 -4.74
CA ARG A 67 -8.45 11.23 -6.06
C ARG A 67 -8.11 12.17 -7.21
N GLU A 68 -8.44 13.45 -7.11
CA GLU A 68 -8.13 14.42 -8.16
C GLU A 68 -6.62 14.66 -8.29
N VAL A 69 -5.88 14.73 -7.18
CA VAL A 69 -4.41 14.78 -7.20
C VAL A 69 -3.82 13.55 -7.89
N LEU A 70 -4.25 12.34 -7.48
CA LEU A 70 -3.74 11.10 -8.05
C LEU A 70 -4.09 10.94 -9.54
N LYS A 71 -5.30 11.29 -9.95
CA LYS A 71 -5.69 11.27 -11.37
C LYS A 71 -4.82 12.19 -12.21
N SER A 72 -4.53 13.39 -11.70
CA SER A 72 -3.70 14.38 -12.39
C SER A 72 -2.28 13.86 -12.54
N TRP A 73 -1.70 13.32 -11.45
CA TRP A 73 -0.37 12.72 -11.48
C TRP A 73 -0.28 11.50 -12.42
N VAL A 74 -1.24 10.58 -12.37
CA VAL A 74 -1.26 9.37 -13.23
C VAL A 74 -1.41 9.73 -14.70
N LYS A 75 -2.11 10.81 -15.04
CA LYS A 75 -2.22 11.28 -16.44
C LYS A 75 -0.85 11.58 -17.04
N GLU A 76 0.07 12.12 -16.24
CA GLU A 76 1.44 12.47 -16.63
C GLU A 76 2.41 11.29 -16.53
N HIS A 77 2.12 10.31 -15.67
CA HIS A 77 3.00 9.18 -15.35
C HIS A 77 2.39 7.80 -15.67
N LYS A 78 1.49 7.74 -16.65
CA LYS A 78 0.76 6.50 -17.02
C LYS A 78 1.67 5.33 -17.41
N ASP A 79 2.89 5.64 -17.86
CA ASP A 79 3.90 4.69 -18.35
C ASP A 79 5.06 4.52 -17.35
N ILE A 80 4.85 4.87 -16.07
CA ILE A 80 5.83 4.62 -15.01
C ILE A 80 6.27 3.15 -15.02
N SER A 81 7.57 2.92 -14.94
CA SER A 81 8.13 1.56 -14.95
C SER A 81 7.84 0.85 -13.62
N LEU A 82 7.82 -0.48 -13.64
CA LEU A 82 7.61 -1.27 -12.43
C LEU A 82 8.65 -0.97 -11.33
N PRO A 83 9.97 -0.85 -11.59
CA PRO A 83 10.94 -0.48 -10.55
C PRO A 83 10.69 0.89 -9.92
N GLU A 84 10.33 1.88 -10.73
CA GLU A 84 9.99 3.23 -10.23
C GLU A 84 8.74 3.22 -9.37
N LEU A 85 7.69 2.52 -9.82
CA LEU A 85 6.46 2.35 -9.06
C LEU A 85 6.74 1.66 -7.72
N LEU A 86 7.50 0.57 -7.71
CA LEU A 86 7.87 -0.14 -6.48
C LEU A 86 8.70 0.74 -5.53
N GLY A 87 9.59 1.58 -6.05
CA GLY A 87 10.33 2.56 -5.28
C GLY A 87 9.43 3.61 -4.64
N MET A 88 8.48 4.15 -5.41
CA MET A 88 7.48 5.10 -4.90
C MET A 88 6.59 4.46 -3.83
N LEU A 89 6.03 3.27 -4.09
CA LEU A 89 5.19 2.55 -3.12
C LEU A 89 5.97 2.19 -1.86
N GLY A 90 7.22 1.75 -1.99
CA GLY A 90 8.10 1.52 -0.86
C GLY A 90 8.23 2.77 0.02
N SER A 91 8.39 3.94 -0.59
CA SER A 91 8.49 5.22 0.12
C SER A 91 7.17 5.65 0.77
N THR A 92 6.02 5.45 0.13
CA THR A 92 4.70 5.81 0.71
C THR A 92 4.37 4.95 1.93
N PHE A 93 4.63 3.63 1.87
CA PHE A 93 4.34 2.72 2.99
C PHE A 93 5.29 2.88 4.18
N THR A 94 6.42 3.57 4.01
CA THR A 94 7.29 4.01 5.11
C THR A 94 7.04 5.46 5.54
N GLY A 95 6.03 6.13 4.96
CA GLY A 95 5.67 7.51 5.29
C GLY A 95 5.23 7.67 6.74
N ILE A 96 5.35 8.88 7.25
CA ILE A 96 5.13 9.20 8.68
C ILE A 96 3.65 9.39 9.00
N SER A 97 2.84 9.82 8.02
CA SER A 97 1.41 10.04 8.17
C SER A 97 0.58 8.84 7.70
N HIS A 98 -0.61 8.71 8.28
CA HIS A 98 -1.64 7.79 7.78
C HIS A 98 -1.98 8.06 6.31
N THR A 99 -2.01 9.34 5.94
CA THR A 99 -2.30 9.77 4.57
C THR A 99 -1.29 9.20 3.60
N GLU A 100 0.02 9.40 3.83
CA GLU A 100 1.09 8.86 2.98
C GLU A 100 0.96 7.34 2.78
N ARG A 101 0.81 6.59 3.87
CA ARG A 101 0.69 5.12 3.80
C ARG A 101 -0.53 4.68 3.02
N SER A 102 -1.64 5.38 3.16
CA SER A 102 -2.88 5.10 2.44
C SER A 102 -2.79 5.47 0.95
N LEU A 103 -1.88 6.38 0.55
CA LEU A 103 -1.68 6.72 -0.87
C LEU A 103 -1.17 5.54 -1.67
N GLY A 104 -0.29 4.71 -1.10
CA GLY A 104 0.28 3.56 -1.81
C GLY A 104 -0.80 2.65 -2.40
N GLY A 105 -1.83 2.34 -1.62
CA GLY A 105 -2.97 1.56 -2.09
C GLY A 105 -3.83 2.28 -3.14
N LYS A 106 -4.09 3.58 -2.95
CA LYS A 106 -4.86 4.39 -3.91
C LYS A 106 -4.16 4.54 -5.25
N ILE A 107 -2.83 4.67 -5.27
CA ILE A 107 -2.02 4.74 -6.49
C ILE A 107 -2.23 3.46 -7.33
N LEU A 108 -2.27 2.29 -6.67
CA LEU A 108 -2.50 1.01 -7.35
C LEU A 108 -3.88 0.91 -8.01
N GLU A 109 -4.89 1.61 -7.50
CA GLU A 109 -6.22 1.65 -8.14
C GLU A 109 -6.17 2.28 -9.54
N TYR A 110 -5.30 3.27 -9.73
CA TYR A 110 -5.17 4.04 -10.98
C TYR A 110 -4.14 3.48 -11.97
N LEU A 111 -3.31 2.51 -11.56
CA LEU A 111 -2.27 1.88 -12.39
C LEU A 111 -2.49 0.36 -12.53
N PRO A 112 -3.64 -0.10 -13.08
CA PRO A 112 -3.98 -1.52 -13.12
C PRO A 112 -3.01 -2.37 -13.95
N LYS A 113 -2.40 -1.81 -15.01
CA LYS A 113 -1.41 -2.53 -15.83
C LYS A 113 -0.17 -2.87 -15.02
N GLN A 114 0.43 -1.87 -14.39
CA GLN A 114 1.61 -2.05 -13.55
C GLN A 114 1.30 -2.88 -12.29
N ARG A 115 0.11 -2.69 -11.70
CA ARG A 115 -0.35 -3.48 -10.55
C ARG A 115 -0.30 -4.98 -10.81
N GLN A 116 -0.68 -5.43 -12.01
CA GLN A 116 -0.68 -6.85 -12.39
C GLN A 116 0.72 -7.47 -12.40
N GLU A 117 1.76 -6.67 -12.61
CA GLU A 117 3.14 -7.13 -12.64
C GLU A 117 3.72 -7.32 -11.23
N ILE A 118 3.14 -6.66 -10.21
CA ILE A 118 3.60 -6.71 -8.83
C ILE A 118 3.53 -8.14 -8.29
N ASN A 119 4.61 -8.55 -7.61
CA ASN A 119 4.64 -9.83 -6.90
C ASN A 119 3.93 -9.69 -5.55
N PRO A 120 3.01 -10.59 -5.18
CA PRO A 120 2.27 -10.50 -3.92
C PRO A 120 3.16 -10.37 -2.66
N LYS A 121 4.40 -10.88 -2.71
CA LYS A 121 5.37 -10.76 -1.61
C LYS A 121 5.63 -9.32 -1.14
N TYR A 122 5.42 -8.32 -2.01
CA TYR A 122 5.61 -6.92 -1.63
C TYR A 122 4.58 -6.45 -0.58
N LEU A 123 3.38 -7.03 -0.56
CA LEU A 123 2.35 -6.66 0.42
C LEU A 123 2.81 -6.97 1.86
N ASP A 124 3.54 -8.07 2.07
CA ASP A 124 4.08 -8.41 3.40
C ASP A 124 5.03 -7.32 3.92
N LYS A 125 5.85 -6.76 3.03
CA LYS A 125 6.72 -5.63 3.34
C LYS A 125 5.91 -4.37 3.60
N TRP A 126 4.95 -4.03 2.74
CA TRP A 126 4.15 -2.80 2.86
C TRP A 126 3.22 -2.76 4.07
N LEU A 127 2.76 -3.94 4.52
CA LEU A 127 1.97 -4.07 5.75
C LEU A 127 2.80 -3.93 7.03
N THR A 128 4.13 -3.88 6.94
CA THR A 128 4.98 -3.72 8.13
C THR A 128 4.80 -2.32 8.75
N GLY A 129 4.47 -2.26 10.03
CA GLY A 129 4.26 -1.00 10.77
C GLY A 129 2.95 -0.28 10.42
N VAL A 130 2.04 -0.95 9.70
CA VAL A 130 0.70 -0.44 9.46
C VAL A 130 -0.03 -0.32 10.80
N GLU A 131 -0.82 0.74 10.96
CA GLU A 131 -1.71 0.94 12.10
C GLU A 131 -3.16 1.07 11.67
N GLY A 132 -4.05 0.58 12.53
CA GLY A 132 -5.48 0.70 12.33
C GLY A 132 -6.03 -0.14 11.19
N TRP A 133 -7.33 0.00 10.96
CA TRP A 133 -7.98 -0.67 9.84
C TRP A 133 -7.84 0.14 8.55
N GLY A 134 -7.76 1.48 8.64
CA GLY A 134 -7.77 2.35 7.48
C GLY A 134 -6.56 2.16 6.54
N GLU A 135 -5.37 1.93 7.09
CA GLU A 135 -4.15 1.70 6.30
C GLU A 135 -4.16 0.32 5.64
N VAL A 136 -4.62 -0.72 6.34
CA VAL A 136 -4.77 -2.08 5.80
C VAL A 136 -5.78 -2.06 4.65
N ASP A 137 -6.96 -1.48 4.88
CA ASP A 137 -8.05 -1.48 3.92
C ASP A 137 -7.68 -0.63 2.69
N SER A 138 -6.96 0.48 2.87
CA SER A 138 -6.48 1.29 1.74
C SER A 138 -5.54 0.51 0.81
N LEU A 139 -4.71 -0.41 1.34
CA LEU A 139 -3.81 -1.23 0.53
C LEU A 139 -4.49 -2.49 -0.06
N CYS A 140 -5.43 -3.08 0.67
CA CYS A 140 -5.90 -4.43 0.38
C CYS A 140 -7.34 -4.50 -0.13
N GLN A 141 -8.23 -3.64 0.35
CA GLN A 141 -9.65 -3.75 0.07
C GLN A 141 -9.95 -3.30 -1.36
N SER A 142 -10.51 -4.20 -2.16
CA SER A 142 -10.92 -3.92 -3.54
C SER A 142 -9.82 -3.47 -4.52
N THR A 143 -8.55 -3.56 -4.11
CA THR A 143 -7.39 -3.14 -4.92
C THR A 143 -7.07 -4.15 -6.03
N PHE A 144 -7.17 -5.46 -5.74
CA PHE A 144 -6.83 -6.54 -6.66
C PHE A 144 -8.08 -7.24 -7.20
N GLU A 145 -8.10 -7.57 -8.49
CA GLU A 145 -9.21 -8.29 -9.12
C GLU A 145 -9.01 -9.81 -9.10
N ALA A 146 -10.10 -10.57 -9.19
CA ALA A 146 -10.07 -12.04 -9.20
C ALA A 146 -9.11 -12.59 -10.27
N LYS A 147 -9.19 -12.08 -11.51
CA LYS A 147 -8.30 -12.48 -12.61
C LYS A 147 -6.83 -12.22 -12.30
N GLU A 148 -6.50 -11.13 -11.60
CA GLU A 148 -5.12 -10.75 -11.26
C GLU A 148 -4.55 -11.71 -10.22
N MET A 149 -5.39 -12.11 -9.25
CA MET A 149 -4.99 -13.10 -8.26
C MET A 149 -4.83 -14.49 -8.86
N LEU A 150 -5.73 -14.91 -9.74
CA LEU A 150 -5.69 -16.24 -10.36
C LEU A 150 -4.43 -16.46 -11.21
N VAL A 151 -3.92 -15.42 -11.88
CA VAL A 151 -2.68 -15.51 -12.67
C VAL A 151 -1.46 -15.87 -11.81
N LYS A 152 -1.44 -15.49 -10.54
CA LYS A 152 -0.36 -15.74 -9.58
C LYS A 152 -0.86 -16.47 -8.34
N TRP A 153 -1.78 -17.42 -8.54
CA TRP A 153 -2.54 -18.00 -7.42
C TRP A 153 -1.65 -18.66 -6.38
N LEU A 154 -0.60 -19.38 -6.79
CA LEU A 154 0.29 -20.06 -5.85
C LEU A 154 1.02 -19.07 -4.92
N GLU A 155 1.43 -17.91 -5.44
CA GLU A 155 2.03 -16.84 -4.64
C GLU A 155 1.01 -16.21 -3.69
N TRP A 156 -0.20 -15.95 -4.18
CA TRP A 156 -1.28 -15.39 -3.36
C TRP A 156 -1.72 -16.34 -2.25
N GLU A 157 -1.93 -17.62 -2.55
CA GLU A 157 -2.32 -18.64 -1.58
C GLU A 157 -1.27 -18.76 -0.47
N LYS A 158 0.01 -18.81 -0.84
CA LYS A 158 1.12 -18.85 0.12
C LYS A 158 1.14 -17.62 1.02
N LEU A 159 0.93 -16.43 0.46
CA LEU A 159 0.86 -15.18 1.22
C LEU A 159 -0.35 -15.15 2.17
N LEU A 160 -1.53 -15.54 1.69
CA LEU A 160 -2.76 -15.56 2.49
C LEU A 160 -2.65 -16.54 3.67
N LYS A 161 -2.16 -17.76 3.44
CA LYS A 161 -1.90 -18.74 4.50
C LYS A 161 -0.93 -18.20 5.55
N LYS A 162 0.12 -17.51 5.12
CA LYS A 162 1.05 -16.82 6.04
C LYS A 162 0.31 -15.77 6.87
N PHE A 163 -0.47 -14.90 6.24
CA PHE A 163 -1.16 -13.80 6.91
C PHE A 163 -2.19 -14.27 7.93
N VAL A 164 -2.93 -15.35 7.67
CA VAL A 164 -3.92 -15.90 8.61
C VAL A 164 -3.28 -16.28 9.95
N GLY A 165 -2.07 -16.83 9.92
CA GLY A 165 -1.32 -17.27 11.11
C GLY A 165 -0.34 -16.23 11.68
N ASP A 166 -0.23 -15.05 11.09
CA ASP A 166 0.75 -14.05 11.51
C ASP A 166 0.41 -13.49 12.90
N LYS A 167 1.43 -13.12 13.68
CA LYS A 167 1.27 -12.50 15.01
C LYS A 167 0.70 -11.08 14.87
N ASP A 168 1.02 -10.41 13.78
CA ASP A 168 0.52 -9.08 13.43
C ASP A 168 -0.97 -9.15 13.05
N ILE A 169 -1.82 -8.47 13.84
CA ILE A 169 -3.26 -8.42 13.62
C ILE A 169 -3.63 -7.74 12.30
N HIS A 170 -2.83 -6.80 11.81
CA HIS A 170 -3.07 -6.08 10.57
C HIS A 170 -2.86 -6.99 9.35
N LYS A 171 -1.88 -7.90 9.42
CA LYS A 171 -1.71 -8.94 8.40
C LYS A 171 -2.84 -9.96 8.44
N ARG A 172 -3.28 -10.39 9.62
CA ARG A 172 -4.49 -11.24 9.74
C ARG A 172 -5.70 -10.57 9.10
N ARG A 173 -5.93 -9.27 9.37
CA ARG A 173 -6.97 -8.49 8.69
C ARG A 173 -6.79 -8.46 7.18
N ALA A 174 -5.57 -8.21 6.69
CA ALA A 174 -5.25 -8.20 5.26
C ALA A 174 -5.68 -9.50 4.57
N SER A 175 -5.49 -10.67 5.20
CA SER A 175 -5.94 -11.95 4.63
C SER A 175 -7.44 -12.04 4.37
N LEU A 176 -8.25 -11.34 5.16
CA LEU A 176 -9.70 -11.25 4.99
C LEU A 176 -10.07 -10.21 3.93
N VAL A 177 -9.51 -9.00 4.04
CA VAL A 177 -9.95 -7.88 3.20
C VAL A 177 -9.43 -7.96 1.76
N LEU A 178 -8.29 -8.62 1.52
CA LEU A 178 -7.78 -8.90 0.17
C LEU A 178 -8.78 -9.69 -0.68
N LEU A 179 -9.60 -10.54 -0.05
CA LEU A 179 -10.54 -11.42 -0.73
C LEU A 179 -11.92 -10.79 -0.98
N THR A 180 -12.15 -9.57 -0.50
CA THR A 180 -13.45 -8.90 -0.62
C THR A 180 -13.89 -8.70 -2.07
N LYS A 181 -13.04 -8.16 -2.96
CA LYS A 181 -13.37 -8.03 -4.38
C LYS A 181 -13.19 -9.34 -5.17
N PRO A 182 -12.12 -10.13 -4.98
CA PRO A 182 -11.92 -11.39 -5.70
C PRO A 182 -13.02 -12.44 -5.51
N VAL A 183 -13.59 -12.55 -4.30
CA VAL A 183 -14.58 -13.59 -3.97
C VAL A 183 -16.01 -13.10 -4.19
N PHE A 184 -16.30 -11.83 -3.89
CA PHE A 184 -17.66 -11.27 -4.07
C PHE A 184 -17.88 -10.62 -5.44
N GLY A 185 -16.83 -10.48 -6.27
CA GLY A 185 -16.85 -9.77 -7.55
C GLY A 185 -17.42 -10.53 -8.75
N PHE A 186 -18.37 -11.45 -8.56
CA PHE A 186 -19.25 -11.87 -9.65
C PHE A 186 -20.33 -10.79 -9.85
N SER A 187 -19.99 -9.73 -10.57
CA SER A 187 -21.01 -8.94 -11.26
C SER A 187 -21.32 -9.65 -12.58
N LEU A 188 -22.53 -10.22 -12.65
CA LEU A 188 -23.24 -10.53 -13.91
C LEU A 188 -23.35 -9.29 -14.79
#